data_AF-A0A942IH53-F1
#
_entry.id   AF-A0A942IH53-F1
#
_cell.length_a   1.000
_cell.length_b   1.000
_cell.length_c   1.000
_cell.angle_alpha   90.00
_cell.angle_beta   90.00
_cell.angle_gamma   90.00
#
_symmetry.space_group_name_H-M   'P 1'
#
loop_
_entity.id
_entity.type
_entity.pdbx_description
1 polymer ?
#
loop_
_entity_poly.entity_id
_entity_poly.type
_entity_poly.pdbx_seq_one_letter_code
_entity_poly.pdbx_strand_id
1 'polypeptide(L)'
;MGAKGKYEPRSMDPTKFKDYQIAQEAEKHLPTTEEWIDKLGLEKEEMIPYGKTPRLDFIKIMNRLKDKPDGKYIEVTAITPTPLGEGKTTVSMGLVQGLGVKGINVGGALRQPSGGPTMNVKGTAAGGGNALLIPMTEFSLGLTGDINDIMNAHNLAMVALTSRYQHECNYTDEELTRRGLKRLDIDPKNVEMGWVIDFCAQALRNITIGLGGKKDGYPMSSRFGIAVGSELMAILAVSKDLADLRDRLGKITVACDRTGKPITTSDLDVAGAMTAWMRNTINPTLCYSVEGQPILIHAGPFANIAIGQNSIISDRLALKLFDYTVTESGFAADIGFEKFWNVKCRLSGNVPNVSVIVATIRAMKMHGGGPKVVPGRPLPEEYTRENLGLVEKGFENLRHMIGVVKKSGIVPVVCVNAFYTDTQAETDLVKKLCDEIGVRCARSDHWMYGGEGAAELADTVMDAANEPSNYKPLYPLELPLRQRVEMIAKEVYGADGVSFSPVAEEKAKRFESDPQFADYQTMMVKTHLSLSHDPTLKGVPKGWTLPIRDVLVYSGAKFLCPMAGDISLMPGTASDPAYRRVDVDVETGEVNGLF
;
A
#
# COMPACT_ATOMS: atom_id res chain seq x y z
N MET A 1 -3.17 34.01 -21.64
CA MET A 1 -3.61 32.61 -21.86
C MET A 1 -4.93 32.46 -21.12
N GLY A 2 -6.03 32.14 -21.82
CA GLY A 2 -7.33 31.98 -21.18
C GLY A 2 -7.31 30.78 -20.23
N ALA A 3 -7.90 30.93 -19.05
CA ALA A 3 -8.06 29.82 -18.12
C ALA A 3 -8.76 28.65 -18.85
N LYS A 4 -8.11 27.48 -18.89
CA LYS A 4 -8.82 26.26 -19.32
C LYS A 4 -10.05 26.11 -18.42
N GLY A 5 -11.22 25.82 -19.01
CA GLY A 5 -12.44 25.57 -18.24
C GLY A 5 -12.21 24.47 -17.19
N LYS A 6 -13.02 24.41 -16.14
CA LYS A 6 -12.98 23.31 -15.17
C LYS A 6 -13.66 22.08 -15.77
N TYR A 7 -13.14 20.89 -15.47
CA TYR A 7 -13.86 19.65 -15.75
C TYR A 7 -15.16 19.61 -14.94
N GLU A 8 -16.27 19.26 -15.59
CA GLU A 8 -17.58 19.11 -14.95
C GLU A 8 -17.93 17.62 -14.83
N PRO A 9 -17.92 17.02 -13.63
CA PRO A 9 -18.20 15.59 -13.44
C PRO A 9 -19.51 15.12 -14.07
N ARG A 10 -20.57 15.95 -14.01
CA ARG A 10 -21.89 15.63 -14.57
C ARG A 10 -21.90 15.50 -16.10
N SER A 11 -20.85 15.95 -16.79
CA SER A 11 -20.72 15.81 -18.24
C SER A 11 -20.41 14.38 -18.69
N MET A 12 -19.84 13.55 -17.81
CA MET A 12 -19.42 12.18 -18.11
C MET A 12 -20.11 11.19 -17.20
N ASP A 13 -21.21 10.61 -17.67
CA ASP A 13 -21.96 9.56 -16.97
C ASP A 13 -21.18 8.23 -16.94
N PRO A 14 -20.68 7.78 -15.78
CA PRO A 14 -19.83 6.59 -15.69
C PRO A 14 -20.59 5.27 -15.92
N THR A 15 -21.92 5.31 -16.07
CA THR A 15 -22.70 4.15 -16.54
C THR A 15 -22.62 3.98 -18.06
N LYS A 16 -22.17 5.01 -18.78
CA LYS A 16 -22.08 5.07 -20.25
C LYS A 16 -20.64 5.16 -20.74
N PHE A 17 -19.78 5.84 -19.99
CA PHE A 17 -18.38 6.04 -20.31
C PHE A 17 -17.48 5.16 -19.43
N LYS A 18 -16.44 4.60 -20.02
CA LYS A 18 -15.40 3.87 -19.29
C LYS A 18 -14.47 4.86 -18.58
N ASP A 19 -13.84 4.43 -17.49
CA ASP A 19 -12.94 5.26 -16.68
C ASP A 19 -11.86 5.97 -17.51
N TYR A 20 -11.24 5.29 -18.49
CA TYR A 20 -10.22 5.93 -19.34
C TYR A 20 -10.78 7.08 -20.20
N GLN A 21 -12.05 7.02 -20.60
CA GLN A 21 -12.68 8.09 -21.38
C GLN A 21 -12.97 9.30 -20.48
N ILE A 22 -13.38 9.05 -19.24
CA ILE A 22 -13.55 10.07 -18.20
C ILE A 22 -12.20 10.76 -17.93
N ALA A 23 -11.14 9.96 -17.74
CA ALA A 23 -9.79 10.47 -17.55
C ALA A 23 -9.30 11.29 -18.74
N GLN A 24 -9.45 10.80 -19.97
CA GLN A 24 -9.05 11.53 -21.18
C GLN A 24 -9.76 12.89 -21.31
N GLU A 25 -11.04 12.97 -20.93
CA GLU A 25 -11.75 14.25 -20.92
C GLU A 25 -11.20 15.17 -19.83
N ALA A 26 -11.07 14.69 -18.60
CA ALA A 26 -10.54 15.47 -17.48
C ALA A 26 -9.10 15.95 -17.72
N GLU A 27 -8.27 15.14 -18.38
CA GLU A 27 -6.87 15.45 -18.66
C GLU A 27 -6.68 16.68 -19.55
N LYS A 28 -7.67 17.01 -20.41
CA LYS A 28 -7.64 18.24 -21.23
C LYS A 28 -7.57 19.51 -20.36
N HIS A 29 -8.11 19.42 -19.14
CA HIS A 29 -8.22 20.49 -18.17
C HIS A 29 -7.09 20.50 -17.14
N LEU A 30 -6.09 19.63 -17.27
CA LEU A 30 -4.95 19.62 -16.34
C LEU A 30 -4.22 20.97 -16.33
N PRO A 31 -3.92 21.52 -15.13
CA PRO A 31 -3.08 22.69 -15.01
C PRO A 31 -1.64 22.39 -15.42
N THR A 32 -0.97 23.43 -15.90
CA THR A 32 0.48 23.44 -16.14
C THR A 32 1.26 23.38 -14.84
N THR A 33 2.54 23.03 -14.93
CA THR A 33 3.48 22.99 -13.80
C THR A 33 3.52 24.35 -13.07
N GLU A 34 3.58 25.46 -13.82
CA GLU A 34 3.58 26.81 -13.25
C GLU A 34 2.29 27.14 -12.50
N GLU A 35 1.13 26.80 -13.05
CA GLU A 35 -0.16 26.98 -12.36
C GLU A 35 -0.23 26.16 -11.06
N TRP A 36 0.43 25.00 -11.01
CA TRP A 36 0.50 24.17 -9.81
C TRP A 36 1.44 24.72 -8.74
N ILE A 37 2.56 25.32 -9.14
CA ILE A 37 3.46 26.03 -8.22
C ILE A 37 2.65 27.12 -7.49
N ASP A 38 1.91 27.93 -8.23
CA ASP A 38 1.09 29.00 -7.67
C ASP A 38 -0.05 28.46 -6.78
N LYS A 39 -0.80 27.45 -7.26
CA LYS A 39 -1.93 26.86 -6.52
C LYS A 39 -1.53 26.22 -5.19
N LEU A 40 -0.35 25.59 -5.14
CA LEU A 40 0.16 24.92 -3.93
C LEU A 40 0.98 25.85 -3.03
N GLY A 41 1.24 27.10 -3.45
CA GLY A 41 2.11 28.01 -2.71
C GLY A 41 3.55 27.49 -2.60
N LEU A 42 4.03 26.86 -3.67
CA LEU A 42 5.39 26.32 -3.76
C LEU A 42 6.35 27.38 -4.31
N GLU A 43 7.62 27.25 -3.95
CA GLU A 43 8.69 27.97 -4.62
C GLU A 43 9.08 27.26 -5.93
N LYS A 44 9.60 28.00 -6.90
CA LYS A 44 9.92 27.47 -8.23
C LYS A 44 10.83 26.23 -8.18
N GLU A 45 11.77 26.21 -7.25
CA GLU A 45 12.71 25.08 -7.14
C GLU A 45 12.22 23.92 -6.28
N GLU A 46 11.01 24.01 -5.72
CA GLU A 46 10.37 22.96 -4.93
C GLU A 46 9.55 21.99 -5.79
N MET A 47 9.36 22.32 -7.07
CA MET A 47 8.74 21.44 -8.05
C MET A 47 9.78 20.95 -9.06
N ILE A 48 9.85 19.64 -9.24
CA ILE A 48 10.75 18.97 -10.19
C ILE A 48 9.91 18.57 -11.41
N PRO A 49 10.05 19.24 -12.57
CA PRO A 49 9.22 18.97 -13.73
C PRO A 49 9.38 17.53 -14.23
N TYR A 50 8.26 16.87 -14.54
CA TYR A 50 8.24 15.54 -15.17
C TYR A 50 6.91 15.33 -15.90
N GLY A 51 6.87 15.63 -17.21
CA GLY A 51 5.65 15.49 -18.02
C GLY A 51 4.42 16.10 -17.35
N LYS A 52 3.32 15.35 -17.28
CA LYS A 52 2.07 15.72 -16.59
C LYS A 52 2.12 15.52 -15.07
N THR A 53 3.13 14.83 -14.55
CA THR A 53 3.24 14.33 -13.18
C THR A 53 4.53 14.81 -12.51
N PRO A 54 4.68 16.12 -12.26
CA PRO A 54 5.87 16.66 -11.62
C PRO A 54 6.07 16.06 -10.22
N ARG A 55 7.31 16.04 -9.73
CA ARG A 55 7.61 15.64 -8.35
C ARG A 55 7.73 16.86 -7.45
N LEU A 56 7.52 16.65 -6.15
CA LEU A 56 7.75 17.67 -5.13
C LEU A 56 9.09 17.40 -4.42
N ASP A 57 9.96 18.41 -4.37
CA ASP A 57 11.25 18.33 -3.67
C ASP A 57 11.00 18.29 -2.15
N PHE A 58 11.02 17.09 -1.59
CA PHE A 58 10.70 16.85 -0.20
C PHE A 58 11.64 17.61 0.74
N ILE A 59 12.95 17.65 0.42
CA ILE A 59 13.94 18.25 1.31
C ILE A 59 13.72 19.76 1.38
N LYS A 60 13.55 20.43 0.24
CA LYS A 60 13.35 21.89 0.20
C LYS A 60 12.05 22.29 0.90
N ILE A 61 10.95 21.63 0.56
CA ILE A 61 9.63 21.95 1.13
C ILE A 61 9.62 21.71 2.63
N MET A 62 10.13 20.55 3.09
CA MET A 62 10.13 20.26 4.53
C MET A 62 11.06 21.19 5.31
N ASN A 63 12.17 21.66 4.74
CA ASN A 63 13.03 22.64 5.41
C ASN A 63 12.32 23.98 5.61
N ARG A 64 11.54 24.43 4.62
CA ARG A 64 10.78 25.68 4.67
C ARG A 64 9.55 25.57 5.56
N LEU A 65 8.82 24.46 5.50
CA LEU A 65 7.54 24.26 6.17
C LEU A 65 7.62 23.48 7.50
N LYS A 66 8.83 23.15 8.00
CA LYS A 66 9.00 22.36 9.24
C LYS A 66 8.22 22.89 10.44
N ASP A 67 8.13 24.22 10.57
CA ASP A 67 7.50 24.91 11.70
C ASP A 67 6.01 25.20 11.47
N LYS A 68 5.48 24.96 10.25
CA LYS A 68 4.05 25.07 9.97
C LYS A 68 3.31 23.94 10.69
N PRO A 69 2.19 24.18 11.38
CA PRO A 69 1.37 23.10 11.96
C PRO A 69 0.89 22.11 10.89
N ASP A 70 0.78 20.84 11.27
CA ASP A 70 0.20 19.82 10.41
C ASP A 70 -1.32 20.04 10.27
N GLY A 71 -1.84 19.76 9.07
CA GLY A 71 -3.28 19.69 8.82
C GLY A 71 -3.94 18.47 9.46
N LYS A 72 -5.25 18.32 9.21
CA LYS A 72 -6.05 17.17 9.65
C LYS A 72 -5.68 15.95 8.83
N TYR A 73 -5.43 14.84 9.51
CA TYR A 73 -5.01 13.59 8.88
C TYR A 73 -6.15 12.58 8.87
N ILE A 74 -6.60 12.20 7.67
CA ILE A 74 -7.74 11.33 7.45
C ILE A 74 -7.27 10.03 6.80
N GLU A 75 -7.49 8.91 7.48
CA GLU A 75 -7.18 7.58 6.96
C GLU A 75 -8.45 6.95 6.37
N VAL A 76 -8.33 6.26 5.23
CA VAL A 76 -9.42 5.51 4.62
C VAL A 76 -9.09 4.02 4.62
N THR A 77 -9.96 3.23 5.22
CA THR A 77 -9.92 1.77 5.26
C THR A 77 -11.24 1.17 4.77
N ALA A 78 -11.42 -0.14 4.87
CA ALA A 78 -12.63 -0.81 4.39
C ALA A 78 -13.00 -2.01 5.25
N ILE A 79 -14.20 -2.54 4.99
CA ILE A 79 -14.60 -3.90 5.38
C ILE A 79 -13.79 -4.96 4.63
N THR A 80 -13.85 -6.21 5.10
CA THR A 80 -13.12 -7.33 4.47
C THR A 80 -13.44 -7.39 2.96
N PRO A 81 -12.44 -7.43 2.05
CA PRO A 81 -12.70 -7.34 0.63
C PRO A 81 -13.49 -8.53 0.09
N THR A 82 -14.40 -8.22 -0.83
CA THR A 82 -15.20 -9.16 -1.58
C THR A 82 -14.85 -9.06 -3.08
N PRO A 83 -15.15 -10.09 -3.90
CA PRO A 83 -15.01 -9.99 -5.36
C PRO A 83 -15.88 -8.91 -6.02
N LEU A 84 -16.82 -8.31 -5.27
CA LEU A 84 -17.73 -7.26 -5.76
C LEU A 84 -17.11 -5.87 -5.69
N GLY A 85 -16.03 -5.71 -4.92
CA GLY A 85 -15.32 -4.45 -4.74
C GLY A 85 -16.01 -3.49 -3.78
N GLU A 86 -15.23 -2.89 -2.90
CA GLU A 86 -15.71 -1.91 -1.92
C GLU A 86 -15.50 -0.46 -2.39
N GLY A 87 -14.60 -0.24 -3.36
CA GLY A 87 -14.30 1.09 -3.88
C GLY A 87 -13.58 1.98 -2.87
N LYS A 88 -12.66 1.44 -2.06
CA LYS A 88 -11.92 2.23 -1.08
C LYS A 88 -11.19 3.43 -1.71
N THR A 89 -10.45 3.21 -2.80
CA THR A 89 -9.73 4.29 -3.49
C THR A 89 -10.68 5.25 -4.20
N THR A 90 -11.86 4.79 -4.67
CA THR A 90 -12.90 5.70 -5.19
C THR A 90 -13.40 6.62 -4.09
N VAL A 91 -13.61 6.10 -2.87
CA VAL A 91 -13.98 6.90 -1.70
C VAL A 91 -12.86 7.86 -1.30
N SER A 92 -11.60 7.45 -1.33
CA SER A 92 -10.46 8.35 -1.07
C SER A 92 -10.48 9.55 -2.03
N MET A 93 -10.69 9.32 -3.33
CA MET A 93 -10.81 10.38 -4.33
C MET A 93 -12.08 11.21 -4.13
N GLY A 94 -13.21 10.55 -3.92
CA GLY A 94 -14.49 11.20 -3.67
C GLY A 94 -14.44 12.11 -2.44
N LEU A 95 -13.81 11.68 -1.35
CA LEU A 95 -13.64 12.50 -0.15
C LEU A 95 -12.76 13.72 -0.41
N VAL A 96 -11.64 13.56 -1.13
CA VAL A 96 -10.80 14.71 -1.52
C VAL A 96 -11.60 15.69 -2.38
N GLN A 97 -12.37 15.21 -3.36
CA GLN A 97 -13.22 16.06 -4.19
C GLN A 97 -14.34 16.73 -3.37
N GLY A 98 -14.96 15.99 -2.46
CA GLY A 98 -16.02 16.44 -1.55
C GLY A 98 -15.55 17.57 -0.64
N LEU A 99 -14.36 17.44 -0.06
CA LEU A 99 -13.74 18.52 0.71
C LEU A 99 -13.37 19.70 -0.20
N GLY A 100 -12.93 19.44 -1.43
CA GLY A 100 -12.59 20.45 -2.41
C GLY A 100 -13.79 21.32 -2.83
N VAL A 101 -14.97 20.72 -3.07
CA VAL A 101 -16.19 21.47 -3.39
C VAL A 101 -16.70 22.32 -2.21
N LYS A 102 -16.29 21.98 -0.98
CA LYS A 102 -16.52 22.79 0.23
C LYS A 102 -15.53 23.94 0.39
N GLY A 103 -14.60 24.10 -0.54
CA GLY A 103 -13.59 25.17 -0.52
C GLY A 103 -12.42 24.92 0.43
N ILE A 104 -12.26 23.69 0.91
CA ILE A 104 -11.15 23.31 1.80
C ILE A 104 -9.87 23.09 0.98
N ASN A 105 -8.74 23.56 1.49
CA ASN A 105 -7.43 23.19 0.96
C ASN A 105 -7.13 21.73 1.31
N VAL A 106 -7.42 20.83 0.39
CA VAL A 106 -7.35 19.38 0.57
C VAL A 106 -6.43 18.75 -0.47
N GLY A 107 -5.70 17.74 -0.04
CA GLY A 107 -4.96 16.84 -0.92
C GLY A 107 -4.96 15.42 -0.37
N GLY A 108 -4.36 14.52 -1.13
CA GLY A 108 -4.25 13.12 -0.73
C GLY A 108 -2.85 12.55 -0.90
N ALA A 109 -2.63 11.38 -0.33
CA ALA A 109 -1.41 10.61 -0.51
C ALA A 109 -1.75 9.13 -0.72
N LEU A 110 -1.42 8.59 -1.90
CA LEU A 110 -1.77 7.23 -2.30
C LEU A 110 -0.54 6.45 -2.80
N ARG A 111 -0.74 5.14 -3.00
CA ARG A 111 0.31 4.22 -3.41
C ARG A 111 0.52 4.22 -4.92
N GLN A 112 1.77 4.03 -5.32
CA GLN A 112 2.10 3.70 -6.69
C GLN A 112 1.74 2.22 -6.98
N PRO A 113 1.09 1.91 -8.12
CA PRO A 113 0.83 0.54 -8.53
C PRO A 113 2.08 -0.08 -9.17
N SER A 114 2.17 -1.41 -9.10
CA SER A 114 3.16 -2.20 -9.84
C SER A 114 2.72 -2.37 -11.29
N GLY A 115 3.67 -2.30 -12.24
CA GLY A 115 3.43 -2.60 -13.65
C GLY A 115 3.15 -4.08 -13.92
N GLY A 116 3.61 -4.98 -13.06
CA GLY A 116 3.43 -6.43 -13.25
C GLY A 116 1.96 -6.85 -13.32
N PRO A 117 1.12 -6.53 -12.31
CA PRO A 117 -0.30 -6.80 -12.35
C PRO A 117 -1.04 -6.07 -13.49
N THR A 118 -0.64 -4.84 -13.82
CA THR A 118 -1.18 -4.03 -14.93
C THR A 118 -1.04 -4.77 -16.26
N MET A 119 0.11 -5.38 -16.51
CA MET A 119 0.37 -6.16 -17.73
C MET A 119 -0.27 -7.56 -17.72
N ASN A 120 -0.92 -7.95 -16.62
CA ASN A 120 -1.41 -9.31 -16.41
C ASN A 120 -2.94 -9.38 -16.32
N VAL A 121 -3.53 -9.16 -15.14
CA VAL A 121 -4.98 -9.35 -14.92
C VAL A 121 -5.66 -8.18 -14.23
N LYS A 122 -4.89 -7.26 -13.65
CA LYS A 122 -5.47 -6.12 -12.93
C LYS A 122 -5.48 -4.92 -13.86
N GLY A 123 -6.60 -4.21 -13.91
CA GLY A 123 -6.62 -2.82 -14.35
C GLY A 123 -5.94 -1.92 -13.32
N THR A 124 -6.01 -0.61 -13.55
CA THR A 124 -5.38 0.36 -12.65
C THR A 124 -6.16 0.55 -11.35
N ALA A 125 -5.43 0.75 -10.25
CA ALA A 125 -6.01 1.05 -8.93
C ALA A 125 -6.14 2.57 -8.71
N ALA A 126 -6.67 3.28 -9.71
CA ALA A 126 -6.73 4.74 -9.73
C ALA A 126 -8.04 5.32 -9.14
N GLY A 127 -8.94 4.50 -8.61
CA GLY A 127 -10.31 4.91 -8.35
C GLY A 127 -11.23 4.51 -9.51
N GLY A 128 -12.26 5.28 -9.80
CA GLY A 128 -13.26 4.92 -10.81
C GLY A 128 -14.40 5.93 -10.91
N GLY A 129 -15.05 5.95 -12.07
CA GLY A 129 -16.10 6.91 -12.41
C GLY A 129 -15.59 8.35 -12.30
N ASN A 130 -16.41 9.22 -11.73
CA ASN A 130 -16.07 10.62 -11.49
C ASN A 130 -15.22 10.87 -10.23
N ALA A 131 -14.72 9.81 -9.60
CA ALA A 131 -13.78 9.84 -8.49
C ALA A 131 -12.54 9.01 -8.81
N LEU A 132 -11.80 9.53 -9.78
CA LEU A 132 -10.71 8.85 -10.46
C LEU A 132 -9.44 9.70 -10.40
N LEU A 133 -8.30 9.03 -10.30
CA LEU A 133 -6.98 9.62 -10.34
C LEU A 133 -6.45 9.68 -11.76
N ILE A 134 -5.90 10.83 -12.13
CA ILE A 134 -5.33 11.14 -13.42
C ILE A 134 -3.90 11.73 -13.26
N PRO A 135 -3.03 11.57 -14.26
CA PRO A 135 -3.26 10.86 -15.52
C PRO A 135 -3.08 9.34 -15.37
N MET A 136 -4.02 8.56 -15.92
CA MET A 136 -4.10 7.11 -15.65
C MET A 136 -2.95 6.33 -16.31
N THR A 137 -2.53 6.76 -17.51
CA THR A 137 -1.50 6.09 -18.31
C THR A 137 -0.16 6.13 -17.60
N GLU A 138 0.32 7.32 -17.23
CA GLU A 138 1.58 7.51 -16.50
C GLU A 138 1.52 6.81 -15.15
N PHE A 139 0.40 6.92 -14.43
CA PHE A 139 0.20 6.21 -13.16
C PHE A 139 0.38 4.69 -13.27
N SER A 140 -0.01 4.12 -14.41
CA SER A 140 0.02 2.67 -14.65
C SER A 140 1.31 2.17 -15.31
N LEU A 141 2.08 3.07 -15.95
CA LEU A 141 3.31 2.76 -16.70
C LEU A 141 4.58 3.24 -15.99
N GLY A 142 4.68 2.97 -14.68
CA GLY A 142 5.89 3.24 -13.90
C GLY A 142 6.06 4.68 -13.43
N LEU A 143 5.11 5.57 -13.78
CA LEU A 143 5.01 6.94 -13.29
C LEU A 143 6.30 7.72 -13.53
N THR A 144 7.02 8.05 -12.46
CA THR A 144 8.25 8.84 -12.50
C THR A 144 9.50 8.00 -12.25
N GLY A 145 9.38 6.66 -12.18
CA GLY A 145 10.52 5.75 -12.14
C GLY A 145 10.94 5.21 -10.76
N ASP A 146 10.19 5.46 -9.68
CA ASP A 146 10.59 5.01 -8.32
C ASP A 146 10.82 3.49 -8.23
N ILE A 147 9.95 2.70 -8.86
CA ILE A 147 10.09 1.23 -8.90
C ILE A 147 11.35 0.82 -9.70
N ASN A 148 11.74 1.58 -10.72
CA ASN A 148 12.95 1.32 -11.50
C ASN A 148 14.21 1.56 -10.65
N ASP A 149 14.24 2.65 -9.90
CA ASP A 149 15.33 2.95 -8.96
C ASP A 149 15.44 1.88 -7.86
N ILE A 150 14.29 1.40 -7.36
CA ILE A 150 14.23 0.27 -6.42
C ILE A 150 14.79 -1.01 -7.05
N MET A 151 14.41 -1.34 -8.30
CA MET A 151 14.94 -2.52 -8.98
C MET A 151 16.46 -2.44 -9.17
N ASN A 152 16.97 -1.29 -9.61
CA ASN A 152 18.40 -1.08 -9.80
C ASN A 152 19.17 -1.18 -8.48
N ALA A 153 18.69 -0.52 -7.41
CA ALA A 153 19.32 -0.58 -6.10
C ALA A 153 19.26 -2.00 -5.49
N HIS A 154 18.13 -2.71 -5.63
CA HIS A 154 17.97 -4.06 -5.12
C HIS A 154 18.90 -5.03 -5.85
N ASN A 155 18.89 -5.00 -7.18
CA ASN A 155 19.70 -5.90 -7.99
C ASN A 155 21.20 -5.57 -7.88
N LEU A 156 21.57 -4.31 -7.60
CA LEU A 156 22.95 -3.95 -7.29
C LEU A 156 23.46 -4.64 -6.00
N ALA A 157 22.62 -4.78 -4.98
CA ALA A 157 22.99 -5.53 -3.78
C ALA A 157 23.25 -7.02 -4.09
N MET A 158 22.42 -7.61 -4.96
CA MET A 158 22.63 -8.99 -5.43
C MET A 158 23.90 -9.14 -6.29
N VAL A 159 24.20 -8.17 -7.16
CA VAL A 159 25.47 -8.11 -7.89
C VAL A 159 26.65 -8.03 -6.92
N ALA A 160 26.58 -7.16 -5.90
CA ALA A 160 27.63 -7.05 -4.90
C ALA A 160 27.82 -8.35 -4.11
N LEU A 161 26.74 -9.00 -3.69
CA LEU A 161 26.79 -10.28 -2.98
C LEU A 161 27.44 -11.38 -3.82
N THR A 162 26.95 -11.57 -5.05
CA THR A 162 27.42 -12.65 -5.93
C THR A 162 28.85 -12.43 -6.41
N SER A 163 29.22 -11.19 -6.72
CA SER A 163 30.59 -10.81 -7.06
C SER A 163 31.53 -11.01 -5.87
N ARG A 164 31.12 -10.58 -4.67
CA ARG A 164 31.91 -10.79 -3.45
C ARG A 164 32.15 -12.28 -3.18
N TYR A 165 31.11 -13.10 -3.25
CA TYR A 165 31.24 -14.55 -3.09
C TYR A 165 32.19 -15.15 -4.13
N GLN A 166 32.05 -14.79 -5.41
CA GLN A 166 32.94 -15.25 -6.47
C GLN A 166 34.42 -14.89 -6.20
N HIS A 167 34.69 -13.65 -5.81
CA HIS A 167 36.06 -13.21 -5.52
C HIS A 167 36.64 -13.89 -4.28
N GLU A 168 35.82 -14.13 -3.26
CA GLU A 168 36.23 -14.92 -2.09
C GLU A 168 36.58 -16.36 -2.46
N CYS A 169 35.85 -17.01 -3.37
CA CYS A 169 36.22 -18.35 -3.84
C CYS A 169 37.49 -18.34 -4.72
N ASN A 170 37.76 -17.26 -5.44
CA ASN A 170 38.89 -17.16 -6.36
C ASN A 170 40.20 -16.74 -5.70
N TYR A 171 40.14 -16.01 -4.58
CA TYR A 171 41.30 -15.34 -3.99
C TYR A 171 41.62 -15.86 -2.59
N THR A 172 42.91 -15.85 -2.24
CA THR A 172 43.38 -16.08 -0.86
C THR A 172 43.16 -14.82 0.00
N ASP A 173 43.28 -14.97 1.31
CA ASP A 173 43.09 -13.86 2.25
C ASP A 173 44.14 -12.77 2.09
N GLU A 174 45.38 -13.13 1.72
CA GLU A 174 46.43 -12.16 1.41
C GLU A 174 46.04 -11.30 0.20
N GLU A 175 45.44 -11.91 -0.82
CA GLU A 175 45.05 -11.24 -2.05
C GLU A 175 43.83 -10.33 -1.86
N LEU A 176 42.88 -10.73 -1.02
CA LEU A 176 41.78 -9.88 -0.56
C LEU A 176 42.30 -8.70 0.26
N THR A 177 43.23 -8.94 1.20
CA THR A 177 43.82 -7.91 2.06
C THR A 177 44.56 -6.86 1.24
N ARG A 178 45.30 -7.25 0.19
CA ARG A 178 45.94 -6.31 -0.75
C ARG A 178 44.96 -5.37 -1.46
N ARG A 179 43.69 -5.75 -1.57
CA ARG A 179 42.60 -4.94 -2.13
C ARG A 179 41.81 -4.17 -1.06
N GLY A 180 42.22 -4.25 0.20
CA GLY A 180 41.48 -3.65 1.32
C GLY A 180 40.20 -4.39 1.68
N LEU A 181 40.08 -5.68 1.30
CA LEU A 181 38.89 -6.49 1.57
C LEU A 181 39.18 -7.53 2.65
N LYS A 182 38.22 -7.74 3.55
CA LYS A 182 38.20 -8.84 4.52
C LYS A 182 37.28 -9.95 4.02
N ARG A 183 37.66 -11.22 4.12
CA ARG A 183 36.71 -12.32 3.81
C ARG A 183 35.46 -12.24 4.70
N LEU A 184 34.29 -12.27 4.09
CA LEU A 184 32.99 -12.34 4.76
C LEU A 184 32.55 -13.78 5.00
N ASP A 185 33.12 -14.73 4.26
CA ASP A 185 32.85 -16.16 4.38
C ASP A 185 31.36 -16.49 4.15
N ILE A 186 30.82 -15.92 3.08
CA ILE A 186 29.42 -16.08 2.66
C ILE A 186 29.11 -17.58 2.50
N ASP A 187 28.02 -18.04 3.15
CA ASP A 187 27.50 -19.38 2.93
C ASP A 187 26.54 -19.38 1.72
N PRO A 188 26.88 -20.04 0.60
CA PRO A 188 26.02 -20.09 -0.58
C PRO A 188 24.69 -20.82 -0.35
N LYS A 189 24.53 -21.54 0.77
CA LYS A 189 23.28 -22.22 1.14
C LYS A 189 22.34 -21.33 1.95
N ASN A 190 22.83 -20.22 2.48
CA ASN A 190 22.09 -19.31 3.36
C ASN A 190 22.03 -17.89 2.76
N VAL A 191 21.58 -17.79 1.51
CA VAL A 191 21.34 -16.52 0.82
C VAL A 191 19.87 -16.13 0.94
N GLU A 192 19.64 -15.04 1.66
CA GLU A 192 18.30 -14.55 1.99
C GLU A 192 17.73 -13.66 0.89
N MET A 193 18.56 -12.83 0.26
CA MET A 193 18.12 -11.91 -0.79
C MET A 193 17.99 -12.62 -2.15
N GLY A 194 16.93 -12.30 -2.90
CA GLY A 194 16.75 -12.72 -4.28
C GLY A 194 16.93 -11.54 -5.24
N TRP A 195 16.68 -11.74 -6.52
CA TRP A 195 16.59 -10.65 -7.50
C TRP A 195 15.16 -10.10 -7.56
N VAL A 196 14.97 -8.94 -8.19
CA VAL A 196 13.62 -8.41 -8.47
C VAL A 196 13.44 -7.91 -9.90
N ILE A 197 12.22 -8.04 -10.39
CA ILE A 197 11.69 -7.43 -11.61
C ILE A 197 10.26 -6.97 -11.35
N ASP A 198 9.75 -5.99 -12.08
CA ASP A 198 8.35 -5.54 -11.93
C ASP A 198 7.39 -6.20 -12.92
N PHE A 199 7.48 -7.52 -13.07
CA PHE A 199 6.60 -8.32 -13.92
C PHE A 199 6.14 -9.60 -13.22
N CYS A 200 4.99 -10.13 -13.66
CA CYS A 200 4.56 -11.48 -13.30
C CYS A 200 5.40 -12.50 -14.09
N ALA A 201 6.08 -13.41 -13.40
CA ALA A 201 6.95 -14.40 -14.03
C ALA A 201 7.16 -15.64 -13.15
N GLN A 202 6.20 -16.58 -13.16
CA GLN A 202 6.29 -17.80 -12.35
C GLN A 202 7.53 -18.66 -12.65
N ALA A 203 8.09 -18.57 -13.85
CA ALA A 203 9.29 -19.30 -14.27
C ALA A 203 10.56 -18.88 -13.52
N LEU A 204 10.57 -17.68 -12.91
CA LEU A 204 11.74 -17.14 -12.18
C LEU A 204 11.64 -17.33 -10.66
N ARG A 205 10.61 -18.04 -10.17
CA ARG A 205 10.43 -18.31 -8.73
C ARG A 205 11.58 -19.10 -8.12
N ASN A 206 12.19 -20.00 -8.88
CA ASN A 206 13.34 -20.79 -8.48
C ASN A 206 14.28 -20.92 -9.67
N ILE A 207 15.52 -20.49 -9.51
CA ILE A 207 16.56 -20.54 -10.55
C ILE A 207 17.88 -21.03 -9.96
N THR A 208 18.80 -21.43 -10.84
CA THR A 208 20.20 -21.66 -10.50
C THR A 208 21.05 -20.63 -11.24
N ILE A 209 21.89 -19.89 -10.51
CA ILE A 209 22.80 -18.88 -11.06
C ILE A 209 24.26 -19.33 -10.98
N GLY A 210 25.18 -18.58 -11.59
CA GLY A 210 26.63 -18.83 -11.49
C GLY A 210 27.08 -20.12 -12.17
N LEU A 211 26.39 -20.52 -13.24
CA LEU A 211 26.81 -21.61 -14.10
C LEU A 211 27.97 -21.16 -15.00
N GLY A 212 28.84 -22.08 -15.41
CA GLY A 212 30.01 -21.79 -16.23
C GLY A 212 31.31 -22.06 -15.48
N GLY A 213 32.32 -21.21 -15.70
CA GLY A 213 33.63 -21.30 -15.05
C GLY A 213 33.85 -20.25 -13.97
N LYS A 214 35.06 -20.24 -13.39
CA LYS A 214 35.44 -19.34 -12.28
C LYS A 214 35.27 -17.83 -12.54
N LYS A 215 35.08 -17.42 -13.81
CA LYS A 215 34.82 -16.03 -14.23
C LYS A 215 33.33 -15.70 -14.31
N ASP A 216 32.45 -16.70 -14.34
CA ASP A 216 31.00 -16.56 -14.54
C ASP A 216 30.20 -16.63 -13.23
N GLY A 217 30.88 -16.90 -12.11
CA GLY A 217 30.28 -17.10 -10.78
C GLY A 217 30.42 -18.55 -10.31
N TYR A 218 29.68 -18.89 -9.26
CA TYR A 218 29.62 -20.24 -8.69
C TYR A 218 28.17 -20.69 -8.53
N PRO A 219 27.85 -21.98 -8.76
CA PRO A 219 26.48 -22.47 -8.70
C PRO A 219 25.79 -22.17 -7.36
N MET A 220 24.62 -21.52 -7.44
CA MET A 220 23.84 -21.11 -6.28
C MET A 220 22.34 -21.15 -6.60
N SER A 221 21.54 -21.67 -5.67
CA SER A 221 20.08 -21.56 -5.73
C SER A 221 19.65 -20.11 -5.50
N SER A 222 18.81 -19.58 -6.37
CA SER A 222 18.33 -18.20 -6.29
C SER A 222 16.87 -18.09 -6.76
N ARG A 223 16.33 -16.88 -6.77
CA ARG A 223 14.94 -16.59 -7.10
C ARG A 223 14.74 -15.13 -7.51
N PHE A 224 13.64 -14.85 -8.19
CA PHE A 224 13.11 -13.50 -8.37
C PHE A 224 11.84 -13.26 -7.56
N GLY A 225 11.70 -12.05 -7.02
CA GLY A 225 10.44 -11.48 -6.53
C GLY A 225 9.95 -10.35 -7.45
N ILE A 226 8.69 -9.95 -7.27
CA ILE A 226 8.18 -8.73 -7.89
C ILE A 226 8.76 -7.51 -7.16
N ALA A 227 9.08 -6.43 -7.89
CA ALA A 227 9.78 -5.25 -7.35
C ALA A 227 9.08 -4.62 -6.14
N VAL A 228 7.76 -4.53 -6.14
CA VAL A 228 6.97 -4.01 -5.00
C VAL A 228 6.95 -4.93 -3.76
N GLY A 229 7.41 -6.18 -3.90
CA GLY A 229 7.67 -7.10 -2.80
C GLY A 229 9.08 -7.00 -2.22
N SER A 230 9.93 -6.14 -2.76
CA SER A 230 11.27 -5.85 -2.26
C SER A 230 11.24 -5.21 -0.87
N GLU A 231 12.19 -5.59 -0.02
CA GLU A 231 12.41 -4.88 1.26
C GLU A 231 12.72 -3.39 1.05
N LEU A 232 13.35 -3.00 -0.07
CA LEU A 232 13.62 -1.60 -0.39
C LEU A 232 12.32 -0.79 -0.56
N MET A 233 11.27 -1.41 -1.07
CA MET A 233 9.95 -0.78 -1.15
C MET A 233 9.33 -0.59 0.25
N ALA A 234 9.49 -1.58 1.13
CA ALA A 234 9.08 -1.46 2.52
C ALA A 234 9.86 -0.36 3.27
N ILE A 235 11.18 -0.29 3.07
CA ILE A 235 12.06 0.75 3.62
C ILE A 235 11.62 2.12 3.12
N LEU A 236 11.42 2.31 1.81
CA LEU A 236 10.96 3.58 1.27
C LEU A 236 9.63 4.01 1.90
N ALA A 237 8.72 3.07 2.10
CA ALA A 237 7.42 3.37 2.69
C ALA A 237 7.48 3.83 4.16
N VAL A 238 8.51 3.42 4.91
CA VAL A 238 8.68 3.80 6.34
C VAL A 238 9.84 4.75 6.63
N SER A 239 10.58 5.18 5.60
CA SER A 239 11.68 6.13 5.78
C SER A 239 11.13 7.52 6.09
N LYS A 240 11.82 8.27 6.94
CA LYS A 240 11.44 9.64 7.32
C LYS A 240 12.05 10.70 6.40
N ASP A 241 13.23 10.40 5.88
CA ASP A 241 14.07 11.26 5.03
C ASP A 241 15.17 10.41 4.38
N LEU A 242 16.07 11.06 3.63
CA LEU A 242 17.17 10.39 2.94
C LEU A 242 18.20 9.75 3.88
N ALA A 243 18.42 10.33 5.07
CA ALA A 243 19.38 9.80 6.04
C ALA A 243 18.85 8.51 6.66
N ASP A 244 17.58 8.47 7.05
CA ASP A 244 16.89 7.27 7.52
C ASP A 244 16.81 6.20 6.41
N LEU A 245 16.51 6.59 5.17
CA LEU A 245 16.55 5.68 4.01
C LEU A 245 17.92 5.01 3.88
N ARG A 246 19.02 5.79 3.87
CA ARG A 246 20.39 5.25 3.78
C ARG A 246 20.66 4.27 4.93
N ASP A 247 20.42 4.69 6.17
CA ASP A 247 20.70 3.89 7.36
C ASP A 247 19.99 2.53 7.30
N ARG A 248 18.72 2.52 6.90
CA ARG A 248 17.93 1.31 6.71
C ARG A 248 18.44 0.44 5.57
N LEU A 249 18.79 1.05 4.43
CA LEU A 249 19.37 0.33 3.31
C LEU A 249 20.66 -0.39 3.72
N GLY A 250 21.46 0.19 4.61
CA GLY A 250 22.68 -0.40 5.16
C GLY A 250 22.49 -1.59 6.09
N LYS A 251 21.27 -1.81 6.60
CA LYS A 251 20.93 -2.86 7.57
C LYS A 251 20.25 -4.07 6.94
N ILE A 252 20.04 -4.06 5.62
CA ILE A 252 19.45 -5.20 4.90
C ILE A 252 20.39 -6.39 5.02
N THR A 253 19.89 -7.50 5.55
CA THR A 253 20.59 -8.78 5.56
C THR A 253 20.46 -9.42 4.19
N VAL A 254 21.59 -9.72 3.54
CA VAL A 254 21.62 -10.30 2.19
C VAL A 254 21.88 -11.81 2.21
N ALA A 255 22.66 -12.28 3.18
CA ALA A 255 23.04 -13.67 3.38
C ALA A 255 23.52 -13.87 4.83
N CYS A 256 23.84 -15.11 5.19
CA CYS A 256 24.62 -15.41 6.39
C CYS A 256 26.02 -15.92 6.03
N ASP A 257 26.97 -15.72 6.93
CA ASP A 257 28.26 -16.42 6.86
C ASP A 257 28.13 -17.90 7.26
N ARG A 258 29.20 -18.68 7.12
CA ARG A 258 29.22 -20.11 7.49
C ARG A 258 28.98 -20.39 8.97
N THR A 259 29.07 -19.38 9.84
CA THR A 259 28.76 -19.49 11.27
C THR A 259 27.31 -19.11 11.59
N GLY A 260 26.55 -18.64 10.59
CA GLY A 260 25.17 -18.20 10.72
C GLY A 260 25.01 -16.72 11.08
N LYS A 261 26.09 -15.93 11.07
CA LYS A 261 26.02 -14.49 11.34
C LYS A 261 25.47 -13.74 10.11
N PRO A 262 24.53 -12.78 10.28
CA PRO A 262 24.05 -11.96 9.18
C PRO A 262 25.17 -11.16 8.50
N ILE A 263 25.15 -11.15 7.17
CA ILE A 263 25.95 -10.26 6.31
C ILE A 263 25.00 -9.21 5.74
N THR A 264 25.36 -7.94 5.92
CA THR A 264 24.54 -6.80 5.50
C THR A 264 25.05 -6.15 4.21
N THR A 265 24.23 -5.29 3.62
CA THR A 265 24.64 -4.38 2.53
C THR A 265 25.74 -3.38 2.96
N SER A 266 25.89 -3.07 4.24
CA SER A 266 27.03 -2.30 4.74
C SER A 266 28.31 -3.13 4.76
N ASP A 267 28.23 -4.42 5.13
CA ASP A 267 29.40 -5.32 5.08
C ASP A 267 29.91 -5.56 3.64
N LEU A 268 29.03 -5.36 2.65
CA LEU A 268 29.36 -5.38 1.21
C LEU A 268 29.78 -4.02 0.64
N ASP A 269 29.83 -2.96 1.46
CA ASP A 269 30.12 -1.58 1.04
C ASP A 269 29.19 -1.04 -0.08
N VAL A 270 27.98 -1.61 -0.22
CA VAL A 270 27.07 -1.30 -1.34
C VAL A 270 25.93 -0.35 -0.95
N ALA A 271 25.66 -0.18 0.34
CA ALA A 271 24.56 0.64 0.85
C ALA A 271 24.55 2.08 0.32
N GLY A 272 25.73 2.70 0.18
CA GLY A 272 25.87 4.05 -0.38
C GLY A 272 25.46 4.12 -1.86
N ALA A 273 25.87 3.13 -2.66
CA ALA A 273 25.52 3.06 -4.08
C ALA A 273 24.03 2.76 -4.28
N MET A 274 23.44 1.91 -3.44
CA MET A 274 21.97 1.70 -3.41
C MET A 274 21.22 3.00 -3.10
N THR A 275 21.72 3.76 -2.12
CA THR A 275 21.15 5.07 -1.77
C THR A 275 21.27 6.06 -2.92
N ALA A 276 22.38 6.04 -3.68
CA ALA A 276 22.56 6.92 -4.83
C ALA A 276 21.52 6.65 -5.93
N TRP A 277 21.23 5.37 -6.21
CA TRP A 277 20.12 4.98 -7.09
C TRP A 277 18.77 5.47 -6.57
N MET A 278 18.51 5.31 -5.28
CA MET A 278 17.24 5.70 -4.66
C MET A 278 17.15 7.17 -4.25
N ARG A 279 18.17 8.01 -4.53
CA ARG A 279 18.24 9.38 -4.00
C ARG A 279 16.99 10.20 -4.34
N ASN A 280 16.47 10.05 -5.55
CA ASN A 280 15.32 10.81 -6.01
C ASN A 280 13.97 10.21 -5.59
N THR A 281 13.95 8.96 -5.11
CA THR A 281 12.73 8.30 -4.66
C THR A 281 12.23 8.81 -3.32
N ILE A 282 12.85 9.84 -2.74
CA ILE A 282 12.29 10.55 -1.59
C ILE A 282 11.33 11.67 -1.99
N ASN A 283 11.14 11.92 -3.29
CA ASN A 283 10.35 13.02 -3.82
C ASN A 283 9.01 12.48 -4.36
N PRO A 284 7.88 12.67 -3.63
CA PRO A 284 6.56 12.23 -4.05
C PRO A 284 6.16 12.81 -5.41
N THR A 285 5.42 12.03 -6.18
CA THR A 285 4.91 12.45 -7.48
C THR A 285 3.53 13.08 -7.35
N LEU A 286 3.30 14.21 -7.99
CA LEU A 286 2.00 14.87 -8.03
C LEU A 286 1.14 14.30 -9.18
N CYS A 287 -0.01 13.74 -8.80
CA CYS A 287 -1.13 13.40 -9.67
C CYS A 287 -2.37 14.18 -9.19
N TYR A 288 -3.52 13.92 -9.79
CA TYR A 288 -4.72 14.72 -9.57
C TYR A 288 -5.97 13.84 -9.53
N SER A 289 -7.02 14.29 -8.84
CA SER A 289 -8.36 13.79 -9.14
C SER A 289 -8.81 14.31 -10.52
N VAL A 290 -9.87 13.74 -11.09
CA VAL A 290 -10.52 14.28 -12.30
C VAL A 290 -11.05 15.71 -12.13
N GLU A 291 -11.29 16.17 -10.90
CA GLU A 291 -11.66 17.56 -10.59
C GLU A 291 -10.47 18.47 -10.29
N GLY A 292 -9.24 17.93 -10.37
CA GLY A 292 -8.01 18.68 -10.26
C GLY A 292 -7.54 18.95 -8.83
N GLN A 293 -7.99 18.19 -7.82
CA GLN A 293 -7.38 18.24 -6.48
C GLN A 293 -6.06 17.44 -6.45
N PRO A 294 -5.03 17.89 -5.71
CA PRO A 294 -3.69 17.31 -5.72
C PRO A 294 -3.60 15.99 -4.94
N ILE A 295 -3.01 14.95 -5.55
CA ILE A 295 -2.78 13.64 -4.93
C ILE A 295 -1.32 13.26 -5.07
N LEU A 296 -0.62 13.04 -3.96
CA LEU A 296 0.76 12.59 -3.92
C LEU A 296 0.84 11.08 -4.05
N ILE A 297 1.42 10.58 -5.15
CA ILE A 297 1.69 9.17 -5.37
C ILE A 297 3.11 8.84 -4.93
N HIS A 298 3.24 7.92 -3.98
CA HIS A 298 4.56 7.55 -3.46
C HIS A 298 4.60 6.22 -2.72
N ALA A 299 5.60 5.39 -3.06
CA ALA A 299 5.76 4.02 -2.58
C ALA A 299 4.53 3.12 -2.85
N GLY A 300 4.72 1.81 -2.83
CA GLY A 300 3.66 0.84 -3.11
C GLY A 300 3.93 -0.54 -2.52
N PRO A 301 4.28 -0.66 -1.23
CA PRO A 301 4.58 -1.95 -0.63
C PRO A 301 3.34 -2.86 -0.60
N PHE A 302 3.56 -4.17 -0.73
CA PHE A 302 2.51 -5.16 -0.56
C PHE A 302 1.92 -5.10 0.85
N ALA A 303 0.60 -4.92 0.93
CA ALA A 303 -0.13 -4.90 2.20
C ALA A 303 -0.17 -6.25 2.92
N ASN A 304 0.22 -7.36 2.27
CA ASN A 304 0.34 -8.66 2.91
C ASN A 304 1.64 -8.76 3.72
N ILE A 305 2.80 -8.53 3.09
CA ILE A 305 4.14 -8.77 3.65
C ILE A 305 4.84 -7.51 4.20
N ALA A 306 4.25 -6.34 3.97
CA ALA A 306 4.74 -5.04 4.44
C ALA A 306 3.54 -4.18 4.87
N ILE A 307 3.74 -2.87 5.04
CA ILE A 307 2.77 -1.96 5.66
C ILE A 307 1.49 -1.80 4.83
N GLY A 308 1.60 -1.73 3.50
CA GLY A 308 0.44 -1.62 2.62
C GLY A 308 -0.12 -0.20 2.42
N GLN A 309 0.62 0.84 2.79
CA GLN A 309 0.27 2.25 2.57
C GLN A 309 1.32 2.96 1.72
N ASN A 310 1.03 4.19 1.33
CA ASN A 310 2.02 5.12 0.78
C ASN A 310 3.09 5.45 1.83
N SER A 311 4.13 6.17 1.42
CA SER A 311 5.27 6.48 2.31
C SER A 311 4.93 7.47 3.43
N ILE A 312 5.65 7.37 4.55
CA ILE A 312 5.70 8.41 5.60
C ILE A 312 6.13 9.78 5.03
N ILE A 313 7.10 9.82 4.12
CA ILE A 313 7.56 11.04 3.43
C ILE A 313 6.39 11.81 2.81
N SER A 314 5.56 11.11 2.02
CA SER A 314 4.41 11.70 1.34
C SER A 314 3.35 12.21 2.31
N ASP A 315 3.04 11.49 3.38
CA ASP A 315 2.10 12.00 4.39
C ASP A 315 2.62 13.23 5.11
N ARG A 316 3.90 13.22 5.51
CA ARG A 316 4.53 14.39 6.17
C ARG A 316 4.49 15.61 5.27
N LEU A 317 4.77 15.43 3.98
CA LEU A 317 4.71 16.50 3.00
C LEU A 317 3.27 17.02 2.84
N ALA A 318 2.30 16.12 2.64
CA ALA A 318 0.90 16.46 2.48
C ALA A 318 0.34 17.20 3.71
N LEU A 319 0.68 16.75 4.92
CA LEU A 319 0.25 17.39 6.17
C LEU A 319 0.77 18.83 6.33
N LYS A 320 1.93 19.15 5.74
CA LYS A 320 2.42 20.55 5.69
C LYS A 320 1.74 21.37 4.60
N LEU A 321 1.29 20.75 3.51
CA LEU A 321 0.72 21.46 2.36
C LEU A 321 -0.78 21.72 2.51
N PHE A 322 -1.53 20.78 3.08
CA PHE A 322 -3.00 20.77 3.07
C PHE A 322 -3.60 20.88 4.46
N ASP A 323 -4.76 21.55 4.55
CA ASP A 323 -5.54 21.62 5.79
C ASP A 323 -6.19 20.28 6.12
N TYR A 324 -6.51 19.48 5.09
CA TYR A 324 -6.95 18.10 5.19
C TYR A 324 -6.14 17.22 4.25
N THR A 325 -5.56 16.14 4.79
CA THR A 325 -4.79 15.14 4.04
C THR A 325 -5.52 13.80 4.11
N VAL A 326 -5.93 13.27 2.96
CA VAL A 326 -6.56 11.95 2.84
C VAL A 326 -5.53 10.90 2.41
N THR A 327 -5.37 9.85 3.20
CA THR A 327 -4.55 8.66 2.88
C THR A 327 -5.40 7.40 2.93
N GLU A 328 -4.84 6.26 2.56
CA GLU A 328 -5.54 4.98 2.64
C GLU A 328 -4.65 3.81 3.08
N SER A 329 -5.32 2.76 3.56
CA SER A 329 -4.70 1.48 3.87
C SER A 329 -5.08 0.38 2.90
N GLY A 330 -4.09 -0.36 2.39
CA GLY A 330 -4.34 -1.55 1.57
C GLY A 330 -5.12 -2.64 2.33
N PHE A 331 -6.04 -3.33 1.64
CA PHE A 331 -7.02 -4.24 2.23
C PHE A 331 -7.99 -3.55 3.20
N ALA A 332 -8.44 -4.27 4.23
CA ALA A 332 -9.46 -3.87 5.18
C ALA A 332 -8.84 -3.49 6.52
N ALA A 333 -9.69 -3.09 7.48
CA ALA A 333 -9.21 -2.57 8.75
C ALA A 333 -8.42 -3.60 9.58
N ASP A 334 -8.65 -4.89 9.37
CA ASP A 334 -7.95 -5.97 10.05
C ASP A 334 -6.49 -6.13 9.58
N ILE A 335 -6.13 -5.72 8.36
CA ILE A 335 -4.74 -5.81 7.89
C ILE A 335 -4.16 -4.41 7.67
N GLY A 336 -4.78 -3.64 6.78
CA GLY A 336 -4.27 -2.34 6.37
C GLY A 336 -4.26 -1.36 7.54
N PHE A 337 -5.43 -1.12 8.12
CA PHE A 337 -5.55 -0.18 9.24
C PHE A 337 -4.78 -0.67 10.45
N GLU A 338 -4.78 -1.98 10.76
CA GLU A 338 -3.96 -2.54 11.85
C GLU A 338 -2.48 -2.17 11.70
N LYS A 339 -1.91 -2.30 10.50
CA LYS A 339 -0.52 -1.91 10.21
C LYS A 339 -0.34 -0.40 10.23
N PHE A 340 -1.32 0.36 9.76
CA PHE A 340 -1.31 1.81 9.87
C PHE A 340 -1.25 2.24 11.34
N TRP A 341 -2.12 1.67 12.16
CA TRP A 341 -2.30 1.93 13.58
C TRP A 341 -1.06 1.55 14.40
N ASN A 342 -0.62 0.30 14.29
CA ASN A 342 0.42 -0.25 15.16
C ASN A 342 1.84 -0.02 14.64
N VAL A 343 2.01 0.26 13.34
CA VAL A 343 3.34 0.43 12.75
C VAL A 343 3.54 1.80 12.15
N LYS A 344 2.72 2.21 11.16
CA LYS A 344 2.98 3.47 10.45
C LYS A 344 2.88 4.68 11.39
N CYS A 345 1.83 4.78 12.21
CA CYS A 345 1.67 5.84 13.22
C CYS A 345 2.83 5.83 14.23
N ARG A 346 3.28 4.65 14.67
CA ARG A 346 4.40 4.52 15.61
C ARG A 346 5.72 4.99 15.00
N LEU A 347 5.99 4.63 13.75
CA LEU A 347 7.22 5.00 13.07
C LEU A 347 7.23 6.47 12.66
N SER A 348 6.11 7.01 12.17
CA SER A 348 6.01 8.40 11.71
C SER A 348 5.86 9.41 12.84
N GLY A 349 5.14 9.04 13.90
CA GLY A 349 4.62 9.98 14.90
C GLY A 349 3.32 10.67 14.47
N ASN A 350 2.85 10.45 13.25
CA ASN A 350 1.62 11.05 12.73
C ASN A 350 0.41 10.20 13.17
N VAL A 351 -0.59 10.85 13.74
CA VAL A 351 -1.81 10.21 14.23
C VAL A 351 -3.01 10.76 13.45
N PRO A 352 -3.88 9.90 12.88
CA PRO A 352 -5.04 10.36 12.17
C PRO A 352 -6.10 10.91 13.14
N ASN A 353 -6.77 11.96 12.70
CA ASN A 353 -7.95 12.51 13.36
C ASN A 353 -9.15 11.58 13.16
N VAL A 354 -9.32 11.08 11.93
CA VAL A 354 -10.47 10.26 11.52
C VAL A 354 -9.98 9.05 10.73
N SER A 355 -10.66 7.91 10.91
CA SER A 355 -10.55 6.77 10.00
C SER A 355 -11.92 6.48 9.39
N VAL A 356 -12.00 6.55 8.06
CA VAL A 356 -13.19 6.29 7.26
C VAL A 356 -13.22 4.80 6.90
N ILE A 357 -14.28 4.10 7.28
CA ILE A 357 -14.47 2.67 7.02
C ILE A 357 -15.46 2.52 5.86
N VAL A 358 -14.93 2.12 4.71
CA VAL A 358 -15.72 1.95 3.49
C VAL A 358 -16.46 0.60 3.48
N ALA A 359 -17.75 0.65 3.17
CA ALA A 359 -18.59 -0.51 2.93
C ALA A 359 -19.51 -0.29 1.73
N THR A 360 -19.91 -1.38 1.07
CA THR A 360 -20.97 -1.36 0.05
C THR A 360 -22.10 -2.31 0.48
N ILE A 361 -23.33 -2.02 0.07
CA ILE A 361 -24.49 -2.88 0.34
C ILE A 361 -24.22 -4.31 -0.17
N ARG A 362 -23.69 -4.45 -1.37
CA ARG A 362 -23.42 -5.76 -1.99
C ARG A 362 -22.35 -6.57 -1.26
N ALA A 363 -21.28 -5.91 -0.78
CA ALA A 363 -20.26 -6.59 0.03
C ALA A 363 -20.84 -7.03 1.39
N MET A 364 -21.68 -6.21 2.03
CA MET A 364 -22.41 -6.63 3.23
C MET A 364 -23.31 -7.82 2.94
N LYS A 365 -24.09 -7.82 1.85
CA LYS A 365 -24.92 -8.98 1.49
C LYS A 365 -24.10 -10.27 1.34
N MET A 366 -22.91 -10.18 0.76
CA MET A 366 -22.01 -11.34 0.64
C MET A 366 -21.52 -11.82 2.01
N HIS A 367 -21.15 -10.90 2.90
CA HIS A 367 -20.81 -11.24 4.28
C HIS A 367 -22.00 -11.77 5.09
N GLY A 368 -23.23 -11.40 4.74
CA GLY A 368 -24.46 -11.91 5.33
C GLY A 368 -24.88 -13.30 4.85
N GLY A 369 -24.10 -13.95 3.97
CA GLY A 369 -24.36 -15.28 3.44
C GLY A 369 -24.94 -15.31 2.02
N GLY A 370 -24.80 -14.22 1.25
CA GLY A 370 -25.19 -14.19 -0.15
C GLY A 370 -24.46 -15.23 -1.02
N PRO A 371 -24.99 -15.58 -2.21
CA PRO A 371 -24.44 -16.64 -3.04
C PRO A 371 -23.00 -16.37 -3.51
N LYS A 372 -22.20 -17.41 -3.69
CA LYS A 372 -20.80 -17.25 -4.13
C LYS A 372 -20.70 -16.58 -5.49
N VAL A 373 -19.92 -15.50 -5.56
CA VAL A 373 -19.58 -14.81 -6.82
C VAL A 373 -18.41 -15.53 -7.48
N VAL A 374 -18.58 -15.90 -8.76
CA VAL A 374 -17.54 -16.56 -9.56
C VAL A 374 -17.25 -15.69 -10.78
N PRO A 375 -15.99 -15.26 -10.99
CA PRO A 375 -15.61 -14.48 -12.16
C PRO A 375 -16.08 -15.13 -13.47
N GLY A 376 -16.64 -14.33 -14.37
CA GLY A 376 -17.16 -14.79 -15.67
C GLY A 376 -18.57 -15.38 -15.64
N ARG A 377 -19.23 -15.48 -14.47
CA ARG A 377 -20.65 -15.84 -14.36
C ARG A 377 -21.52 -14.60 -14.11
N PRO A 378 -22.80 -14.62 -14.51
CA PRO A 378 -23.75 -13.58 -14.14
C PRO A 378 -23.80 -13.38 -12.63
N LEU A 379 -23.96 -12.11 -12.21
CA LEU A 379 -24.09 -11.77 -10.80
C LEU A 379 -25.45 -12.28 -10.27
N PRO A 380 -25.49 -12.98 -9.12
CA PRO A 380 -26.74 -13.41 -8.51
C PRO A 380 -27.68 -12.24 -8.20
N GLU A 381 -29.00 -12.46 -8.33
CA GLU A 381 -30.02 -11.41 -8.18
C GLU A 381 -30.04 -10.79 -6.78
N GLU A 382 -29.62 -11.54 -5.75
CA GLU A 382 -29.52 -11.06 -4.37
C GLU A 382 -28.61 -9.84 -4.25
N TYR A 383 -27.64 -9.68 -5.15
CA TYR A 383 -26.72 -8.54 -5.17
C TYR A 383 -27.24 -7.35 -5.98
N THR A 384 -28.34 -7.50 -6.73
CA THR A 384 -28.93 -6.43 -7.57
C THR A 384 -30.35 -6.06 -7.14
N ARG A 385 -30.96 -6.84 -6.25
CA ARG A 385 -32.25 -6.55 -5.63
C ARG A 385 -32.11 -6.29 -4.13
N GLU A 386 -33.12 -5.65 -3.57
CA GLU A 386 -33.20 -5.39 -2.14
C GLU A 386 -33.17 -6.68 -1.32
N ASN A 387 -32.32 -6.72 -0.28
CA ASN A 387 -32.29 -7.78 0.70
C ASN A 387 -31.78 -7.28 2.06
N LEU A 388 -32.68 -6.71 2.85
CA LEU A 388 -32.38 -6.17 4.18
C LEU A 388 -31.80 -7.23 5.14
N GLY A 389 -32.27 -8.48 5.07
CA GLY A 389 -31.80 -9.54 5.96
C GLY A 389 -30.34 -9.96 5.71
N LEU A 390 -29.90 -9.96 4.45
CA LEU A 390 -28.48 -10.18 4.13
C LEU A 390 -27.62 -8.97 4.52
N VAL A 391 -28.12 -7.75 4.35
CA VAL A 391 -27.42 -6.53 4.78
C VAL A 391 -27.23 -6.52 6.29
N GLU A 392 -28.29 -6.79 7.07
CA GLU A 392 -28.24 -6.84 8.54
C GLU A 392 -27.25 -7.88 9.05
N LYS A 393 -27.26 -9.11 8.50
CA LYS A 393 -26.27 -10.14 8.86
C LYS A 393 -24.85 -9.75 8.44
N GLY A 394 -24.71 -9.11 7.28
CA GLY A 394 -23.45 -8.62 6.75
C GLY A 394 -22.83 -7.48 7.52
N PHE A 395 -23.67 -6.65 8.14
CA PHE A 395 -23.27 -5.53 8.98
C PHE A 395 -22.34 -5.97 10.11
N GLU A 396 -22.41 -7.21 10.58
CA GLU A 396 -21.51 -7.71 11.62
C GLU A 396 -20.03 -7.65 11.20
N ASN A 397 -19.69 -7.81 9.91
CA ASN A 397 -18.32 -7.59 9.45
C ASN A 397 -17.92 -6.11 9.58
N LEU A 398 -18.81 -5.18 9.19
CA LEU A 398 -18.60 -3.75 9.37
C LEU A 398 -18.49 -3.36 10.86
N ARG A 399 -19.38 -3.87 11.71
CA ARG A 399 -19.37 -3.70 13.16
C ARG A 399 -18.04 -4.14 13.77
N HIS A 400 -17.50 -5.27 13.31
CA HIS A 400 -16.19 -5.76 13.73
C HIS A 400 -15.08 -4.76 13.36
N MET A 401 -15.04 -4.27 12.11
CA MET A 401 -14.04 -3.28 11.66
C MET A 401 -14.15 -1.95 12.40
N ILE A 402 -15.37 -1.48 12.66
CA ILE A 402 -15.62 -0.32 13.53
C ILE A 402 -15.01 -0.55 14.91
N GLY A 403 -15.18 -1.75 15.48
CA GLY A 403 -14.57 -2.14 16.75
C GLY A 403 -13.04 -2.07 16.72
N VAL A 404 -12.42 -2.53 15.63
CA VAL A 404 -10.96 -2.42 15.43
C VAL A 404 -10.51 -0.97 15.42
N VAL A 405 -11.19 -0.10 14.66
CA VAL A 405 -10.87 1.34 14.63
C VAL A 405 -11.06 1.98 16.01
N LYS A 406 -12.18 1.72 16.70
CA LYS A 406 -12.42 2.27 18.04
C LYS A 406 -11.36 1.85 19.06
N LYS A 407 -10.81 0.63 18.98
CA LYS A 407 -9.74 0.16 19.88
C LYS A 407 -8.46 1.01 19.78
N SER A 408 -8.19 1.56 18.60
CA SER A 408 -7.05 2.45 18.37
C SER A 408 -7.19 3.81 19.06
N GLY A 409 -8.40 4.23 19.41
CA GLY A 409 -8.71 5.58 19.88
C GLY A 409 -8.92 6.63 18.78
N ILE A 410 -8.79 6.24 17.50
CA ILE A 410 -9.07 7.08 16.34
C ILE A 410 -10.59 7.15 16.11
N VAL A 411 -11.09 8.32 15.70
CA VAL A 411 -12.53 8.57 15.48
C VAL A 411 -13.01 7.85 14.22
N PRO A 412 -13.95 6.90 14.30
CA PRO A 412 -14.46 6.18 13.13
C PRO A 412 -15.59 6.96 12.43
N VAL A 413 -15.58 6.95 11.10
CA VAL A 413 -16.72 7.35 10.26
C VAL A 413 -17.00 6.22 9.27
N VAL A 414 -18.25 5.84 9.08
CA VAL A 414 -18.63 4.86 8.05
C VAL A 414 -18.99 5.59 6.76
N CYS A 415 -18.45 5.10 5.64
CA CYS A 415 -18.88 5.50 4.31
C CYS A 415 -19.59 4.33 3.62
N VAL A 416 -20.88 4.50 3.34
CA VAL A 416 -21.62 3.61 2.43
C VAL A 416 -21.36 4.11 1.01
N ASN A 417 -20.44 3.45 0.32
CA ASN A 417 -20.15 3.71 -1.09
C ASN A 417 -21.31 3.19 -1.94
N ALA A 418 -22.09 4.12 -2.49
CA ALA A 418 -23.35 3.81 -3.14
C ALA A 418 -23.14 3.19 -4.52
N PHE A 419 -23.93 2.16 -4.82
CA PHE A 419 -24.09 1.65 -6.17
C PHE A 419 -25.48 1.98 -6.71
N TYR A 420 -25.62 2.12 -8.03
CA TYR A 420 -26.89 2.52 -8.66
C TYR A 420 -28.04 1.51 -8.46
N THR A 421 -27.75 0.29 -8.01
CA THR A 421 -28.75 -0.74 -7.67
C THR A 421 -29.14 -0.74 -6.19
N ASP A 422 -28.43 -0.01 -5.34
CA ASP A 422 -28.67 -0.02 -3.90
C ASP A 422 -29.96 0.73 -3.60
N THR A 423 -30.81 0.17 -2.73
CA THR A 423 -32.07 0.84 -2.37
C THR A 423 -31.88 1.82 -1.21
N GLN A 424 -32.78 2.78 -1.10
CA GLN A 424 -32.78 3.71 0.02
C GLN A 424 -32.99 2.97 1.35
N ALA A 425 -33.86 1.97 1.39
CA ALA A 425 -34.13 1.18 2.60
C ALA A 425 -32.88 0.41 3.08
N GLU A 426 -32.05 -0.10 2.17
CA GLU A 426 -30.79 -0.76 2.53
C GLU A 426 -29.78 0.23 3.13
N THR A 427 -29.69 1.44 2.55
CA THR A 427 -28.83 2.50 3.09
C THR A 427 -29.32 2.96 4.46
N ASP A 428 -30.62 3.18 4.61
CA ASP A 428 -31.24 3.63 5.87
C ASP A 428 -31.07 2.60 6.98
N LEU A 429 -31.16 1.31 6.65
CA LEU A 429 -30.85 0.23 7.59
C LEU A 429 -29.41 0.33 8.12
N VAL A 430 -28.44 0.54 7.24
CA VAL A 430 -27.02 0.66 7.64
C VAL A 430 -26.80 1.90 8.51
N LYS A 431 -27.38 3.05 8.14
CA LYS A 431 -27.33 4.27 8.96
C LYS A 431 -27.92 4.03 10.35
N LYS A 432 -29.09 3.41 10.43
CA LYS A 432 -29.73 3.02 11.70
C LYS A 432 -28.82 2.12 12.56
N LEU A 433 -28.23 1.08 11.97
CA LEU A 433 -27.36 0.15 12.69
C LEU A 433 -26.05 0.82 13.16
N CYS A 434 -25.54 1.80 12.43
CA CYS A 434 -24.41 2.65 12.84
C CYS A 434 -24.79 3.58 14.01
N ASP A 435 -25.97 4.20 13.95
CA ASP A 435 -26.48 5.08 15.01
C ASP A 435 -26.68 4.31 16.33
N GLU A 436 -27.18 3.07 16.27
CA GLU A 436 -27.33 2.18 17.43
C GLU A 436 -26.01 1.89 18.17
N ILE A 437 -24.86 2.03 17.50
CA ILE A 437 -23.51 1.89 18.10
C ILE A 437 -22.75 3.20 18.21
N GLY A 438 -23.43 4.33 18.01
CA GLY A 438 -22.87 5.67 18.13
C GLY A 438 -21.71 5.91 17.16
N VAL A 439 -21.91 5.61 15.88
CA VAL A 439 -20.92 5.88 14.82
C VAL A 439 -21.59 6.64 13.69
N ARG A 440 -20.97 7.74 13.26
CA ARG A 440 -21.43 8.52 12.12
C ARG A 440 -21.35 7.69 10.85
N CYS A 441 -22.39 7.76 10.02
CA CYS A 441 -22.47 7.05 8.76
C CYS A 441 -22.95 7.99 7.66
N ALA A 442 -22.16 8.11 6.60
CA ALA A 442 -22.50 8.91 5.42
C ALA A 442 -22.67 8.01 4.20
N ARG A 443 -23.68 8.29 3.38
CA ARG A 443 -23.74 7.77 2.01
C ARG A 443 -22.84 8.61 1.11
N SER A 444 -22.23 8.00 0.11
CA SER A 444 -21.54 8.75 -0.94
C SER A 444 -21.79 8.19 -2.33
N ASP A 445 -22.21 9.07 -3.23
CA ASP A 445 -22.51 8.84 -4.64
C ASP A 445 -21.41 9.44 -5.56
N HIS A 446 -20.19 9.57 -5.03
CA HIS A 446 -19.04 10.20 -5.70
C HIS A 446 -18.64 9.53 -7.01
N TRP A 447 -18.81 8.21 -7.10
CA TRP A 447 -18.55 7.48 -8.35
C TRP A 447 -19.37 8.08 -9.50
N MET A 448 -20.62 8.49 -9.24
CA MET A 448 -21.50 9.08 -10.23
C MET A 448 -21.36 10.60 -10.36
N TYR A 449 -21.24 11.32 -9.23
CA TYR A 449 -21.36 12.79 -9.20
C TYR A 449 -20.11 13.54 -8.75
N GLY A 450 -18.96 12.87 -8.62
CA GLY A 450 -17.72 13.48 -8.15
C GLY A 450 -17.85 14.06 -6.74
N GLY A 451 -17.22 15.20 -6.48
CA GLY A 451 -17.19 15.86 -5.18
C GLY A 451 -18.57 16.24 -4.65
N GLU A 452 -19.52 16.61 -5.52
CA GLU A 452 -20.90 16.87 -5.11
C GLU A 452 -21.55 15.61 -4.50
N GLY A 453 -21.27 14.44 -5.07
CA GLY A 453 -21.72 13.14 -4.54
C GLY A 453 -21.02 12.71 -3.24
N ALA A 454 -19.96 13.42 -2.84
CA ALA A 454 -19.25 13.19 -1.58
C ALA A 454 -19.53 14.26 -0.52
N ALA A 455 -20.41 15.23 -0.77
CA ALA A 455 -20.64 16.35 0.13
C ALA A 455 -21.08 15.92 1.55
N GLU A 456 -21.99 14.94 1.66
CA GLU A 456 -22.42 14.37 2.95
C GLU A 456 -21.25 13.75 3.72
N LEU A 457 -20.41 12.97 3.01
CA LEU A 457 -19.23 12.34 3.59
C LEU A 457 -18.21 13.40 4.04
N ALA A 458 -17.98 14.44 3.24
CA ALA A 458 -17.06 15.53 3.57
C ALA A 458 -17.50 16.26 4.84
N ASP A 459 -18.78 16.64 4.94
CA ASP A 459 -19.34 17.29 6.15
C ASP A 459 -19.18 16.39 7.38
N THR A 460 -19.47 15.10 7.23
CA THR A 460 -19.37 14.11 8.31
C THR A 460 -17.92 13.92 8.79
N VAL A 461 -16.95 13.88 7.86
CA VAL A 461 -15.52 13.79 8.20
C VAL A 461 -15.02 15.07 8.83
N MET A 462 -15.44 16.25 8.34
CA MET A 462 -15.06 17.53 8.94
C MET A 462 -15.56 17.65 10.37
N ASP A 463 -16.79 17.24 10.65
CA ASP A 463 -17.36 17.19 12.00
C ASP A 463 -16.55 16.23 12.90
N ALA A 464 -16.32 15.00 12.43
CA ALA A 464 -15.53 14.01 13.16
C ALA A 464 -14.08 14.45 13.43
N ALA A 465 -13.47 15.22 12.52
CA ALA A 465 -12.10 15.71 12.66
C ALA A 465 -11.92 16.79 13.74
N ASN A 466 -13.03 17.33 14.28
CA ASN A 466 -13.01 18.23 15.44
C ASN A 466 -12.94 17.48 16.77
N GLU A 467 -13.24 16.18 16.79
CA GLU A 467 -13.08 15.35 17.97
C GLU A 467 -11.60 14.99 18.20
N PRO A 468 -11.13 14.94 19.46
CA PRO A 468 -9.78 14.51 19.76
C PRO A 468 -9.62 13.01 19.51
N SER A 469 -8.58 12.65 18.77
CA SER A 469 -8.12 11.26 18.64
C SER A 469 -7.36 10.87 19.92
N ASN A 470 -7.82 9.83 20.62
CA ASN A 470 -7.20 9.29 21.84
C ASN A 470 -6.28 8.12 21.51
N TYR A 471 -5.46 8.30 20.46
CA TYR A 471 -4.63 7.24 19.89
C TYR A 471 -3.80 6.50 20.94
N LYS A 472 -3.85 5.17 20.88
CA LYS A 472 -2.99 4.28 21.64
C LYS A 472 -2.66 3.04 20.81
N PRO A 473 -1.40 2.56 20.78
CA PRO A 473 -1.08 1.30 20.10
C PRO A 473 -1.77 0.11 20.79
N LEU A 474 -2.03 -0.96 20.04
CA LEU A 474 -2.63 -2.20 20.58
C LEU A 474 -1.74 -2.84 21.66
N TYR A 475 -0.44 -2.75 21.47
CA TYR A 475 0.58 -3.34 22.34
C TYR A 475 1.83 -2.45 22.42
N PRO A 476 2.56 -2.44 23.55
CA PRO A 476 3.92 -1.91 23.61
C PRO A 476 4.91 -2.82 22.86
N LEU A 477 6.02 -2.26 22.35
CA LEU A 477 6.98 -3.00 21.52
C LEU A 477 7.82 -4.01 22.31
N GLU A 478 7.98 -3.75 23.61
CA GLU A 478 8.71 -4.56 24.57
C GLU A 478 8.06 -5.92 24.81
N LEU A 479 6.79 -6.10 24.41
CA LEU A 479 6.13 -7.39 24.51
C LEU A 479 6.79 -8.42 23.57
N PRO A 480 7.00 -9.66 24.04
CA PRO A 480 7.47 -10.75 23.20
C PRO A 480 6.65 -10.88 21.91
N LEU A 481 7.32 -11.22 20.80
CA LEU A 481 6.69 -11.33 19.48
C LEU A 481 5.41 -12.17 19.55
N ARG A 482 5.45 -13.32 20.20
CA ARG A 482 4.31 -14.24 20.28
C ARG A 482 3.12 -13.63 21.02
N GLN A 483 3.37 -12.80 22.04
CA GLN A 483 2.30 -12.08 22.74
C GLN A 483 1.71 -10.96 21.88
N ARG A 484 2.53 -10.24 21.11
CA ARG A 484 2.05 -9.26 20.13
C ARG A 484 1.16 -9.91 19.07
N VAL A 485 1.57 -11.07 18.55
CA VAL A 485 0.77 -11.87 17.60
C VAL A 485 -0.55 -12.34 18.20
N GLU A 486 -0.52 -12.84 19.44
CA GLU A 486 -1.72 -13.26 20.18
C GLU A 486 -2.71 -12.12 20.36
N MET A 487 -2.23 -10.92 20.71
CA MET A 487 -3.06 -9.72 20.84
C MET A 487 -3.70 -9.33 19.51
N ILE A 488 -2.95 -9.33 18.40
CA ILE A 488 -3.52 -9.04 17.08
C ILE A 488 -4.58 -10.10 16.72
N ALA A 489 -4.28 -11.39 16.93
CA ALA A 489 -5.19 -12.48 16.60
C ALA A 489 -6.53 -12.37 17.36
N LYS A 490 -6.48 -12.08 18.66
CA LYS A 490 -7.69 -11.96 19.50
C LYS A 490 -8.42 -10.65 19.27
N GLU A 491 -7.70 -9.53 19.32
CA GLU A 491 -8.30 -8.20 19.40
C GLU A 491 -8.68 -7.64 18.03
N VAL A 492 -7.97 -8.05 16.97
CA VAL A 492 -8.19 -7.57 15.60
C VAL A 492 -8.88 -8.62 14.74
N TYR A 493 -8.52 -9.90 14.85
CA TYR A 493 -9.11 -10.95 13.98
C TYR A 493 -10.31 -11.65 14.62
N GLY A 494 -10.40 -11.68 15.95
CA GLY A 494 -11.39 -12.46 16.67
C GLY A 494 -11.11 -13.96 16.67
N ALA A 495 -9.84 -14.36 16.61
CA ALA A 495 -9.39 -15.72 16.85
C ALA A 495 -9.46 -16.08 18.34
N ASP A 496 -9.59 -17.37 18.67
CA ASP A 496 -9.55 -17.84 20.06
C ASP A 496 -8.11 -17.88 20.60
N GLY A 497 -7.12 -17.93 19.71
CA GLY A 497 -5.70 -17.89 20.03
C GLY A 497 -4.82 -18.17 18.80
N VAL A 498 -3.53 -18.41 19.05
CA VAL A 498 -2.52 -18.65 18.01
C VAL A 498 -1.82 -19.99 18.22
N SER A 499 -1.49 -20.68 17.13
CA SER A 499 -0.60 -21.85 17.15
C SER A 499 0.65 -21.57 16.32
N PHE A 500 1.82 -22.01 16.77
CA PHE A 500 3.09 -21.86 16.05
C PHE A 500 3.57 -23.23 15.57
N SER A 501 3.99 -23.30 14.31
CA SER A 501 4.77 -24.44 13.81
C SER A 501 6.10 -24.54 14.57
N PRO A 502 6.77 -25.71 14.60
CA PRO A 502 8.08 -25.83 15.25
C PRO A 502 9.10 -24.81 14.73
N VAL A 503 9.13 -24.56 13.41
CA VAL A 503 10.03 -23.60 12.77
C VAL A 503 9.69 -22.16 13.18
N ALA A 504 8.40 -21.80 13.22
CA ALA A 504 7.97 -20.47 13.62
C ALA A 504 8.25 -20.20 15.11
N GLU A 505 8.01 -21.20 15.96
CA GLU A 505 8.26 -21.14 17.40
C GLU A 505 9.75 -20.97 17.71
N GLU A 506 10.63 -21.70 17.01
CA GLU A 506 12.08 -21.56 17.14
C GLU A 506 12.56 -20.16 16.73
N LYS A 507 12.14 -19.68 15.55
CA LYS A 507 12.46 -18.31 15.08
C LYS A 507 11.95 -17.25 16.04
N ALA A 508 10.70 -17.38 16.51
CA ALA A 508 10.11 -16.43 17.44
C ALA A 508 10.87 -16.37 18.77
N LYS A 509 11.24 -17.53 19.35
CA LYS A 509 12.08 -17.57 20.56
C LYS A 509 13.43 -16.88 20.34
N ARG A 510 14.08 -17.12 19.20
CA ARG A 510 15.33 -16.45 18.84
C ARG A 510 15.16 -14.93 18.84
N PHE A 511 14.14 -14.43 18.12
CA PHE A 511 13.87 -12.98 18.05
C PHE A 511 13.53 -12.38 19.42
N GLU A 512 12.81 -13.09 20.28
CA GLU A 512 12.48 -12.64 21.62
C GLU A 512 13.69 -12.61 22.56
N SER A 513 14.66 -13.52 22.37
CA SER A 513 15.86 -13.62 23.20
C SER A 513 16.97 -12.63 22.84
N ASP A 514 16.90 -12.04 21.64
CA ASP A 514 17.96 -11.22 21.08
C ASP A 514 17.54 -9.73 21.06
N PRO A 515 18.18 -8.88 21.88
CA PRO A 515 17.86 -7.46 21.97
C PRO A 515 17.90 -6.70 20.63
N GLN A 516 18.60 -7.22 19.62
CA GLN A 516 18.65 -6.57 18.30
C GLN A 516 17.29 -6.49 17.60
N PHE A 517 16.33 -7.34 17.98
CA PHE A 517 14.97 -7.36 17.41
C PHE A 517 13.93 -6.64 18.29
N ALA A 518 14.33 -6.04 19.41
CA ALA A 518 13.41 -5.43 20.37
C ALA A 518 12.59 -4.28 19.76
N ASP A 519 13.14 -3.57 18.77
CA ASP A 519 12.46 -2.46 18.10
C ASP A 519 11.82 -2.85 16.75
N TYR A 520 11.80 -4.14 16.42
CA TYR A 520 11.16 -4.61 15.19
C TYR A 520 9.64 -4.61 15.33
N GLN A 521 8.98 -4.18 14.26
CA GLN A 521 7.53 -4.11 14.15
C GLN A 521 6.94 -5.45 13.73
N THR A 522 5.76 -5.79 14.25
CA THR A 522 5.04 -7.02 13.86
C THR A 522 4.20 -6.75 12.61
N MET A 523 4.43 -7.51 11.55
CA MET A 523 3.71 -7.43 10.29
C MET A 523 2.94 -8.70 10.03
N MET A 524 1.68 -8.75 10.43
CA MET A 524 0.90 -9.95 10.21
C MET A 524 0.67 -10.21 8.72
N VAL A 525 0.83 -11.48 8.35
CA VAL A 525 0.71 -11.93 6.98
C VAL A 525 -0.33 -13.04 6.88
N LYS A 526 -1.53 -12.69 6.43
CA LYS A 526 -2.65 -13.62 6.26
C LYS A 526 -3.41 -13.31 4.98
N THR A 527 -4.41 -14.13 4.66
CA THR A 527 -5.35 -13.79 3.59
C THR A 527 -6.10 -12.49 3.91
N HIS A 528 -6.29 -11.65 2.89
CA HIS A 528 -7.10 -10.45 3.01
C HIS A 528 -8.60 -10.73 2.88
N LEU A 529 -8.99 -11.92 2.43
CA LEU A 529 -10.38 -12.24 2.06
C LEU A 529 -11.26 -12.69 3.24
N SER A 530 -10.71 -12.75 4.44
CA SER A 530 -11.37 -13.19 5.67
C SER A 530 -10.68 -12.57 6.87
N LEU A 531 -11.42 -12.37 7.97
CA LEU A 531 -10.82 -12.10 9.28
C LEU A 531 -9.91 -13.25 9.73
N SER A 532 -10.23 -14.48 9.32
CA SER A 532 -9.40 -15.66 9.59
C SER A 532 -8.26 -15.86 8.59
N HIS A 533 -7.51 -16.94 8.77
CA HIS A 533 -6.52 -17.40 7.80
C HIS A 533 -7.14 -18.11 6.58
N ASP A 534 -8.42 -18.49 6.66
CA ASP A 534 -9.15 -19.18 5.60
C ASP A 534 -9.97 -18.18 4.75
N PRO A 535 -9.65 -17.98 3.46
CA PRO A 535 -10.34 -17.02 2.60
C PRO A 535 -11.81 -17.35 2.33
N THR A 536 -12.25 -18.58 2.62
CA THR A 536 -13.63 -19.03 2.35
C THR A 536 -14.61 -18.61 3.44
N LEU A 537 -14.13 -18.32 4.65
CA LEU A 537 -14.97 -17.89 5.77
C LEU A 537 -15.32 -16.40 5.63
N LYS A 538 -16.62 -16.07 5.68
CA LYS A 538 -17.16 -14.71 5.55
C LYS A 538 -17.84 -14.27 6.86
N GLY A 539 -18.11 -12.96 6.97
CA GLY A 539 -18.73 -12.38 8.16
C GLY A 539 -17.70 -12.23 9.26
N VAL A 540 -18.02 -12.73 10.46
CA VAL A 540 -17.15 -12.70 11.65
C VAL A 540 -16.97 -14.14 12.17
N PRO A 541 -16.03 -14.92 11.62
CA PRO A 541 -15.84 -16.33 12.00
C PRO A 541 -15.46 -16.46 13.48
N LYS A 542 -15.91 -17.55 14.12
CA LYS A 542 -15.70 -17.91 15.53
C LYS A 542 -15.13 -19.32 15.65
N GLY A 543 -14.54 -19.66 16.81
CA GLY A 543 -14.10 -21.04 17.06
C GLY A 543 -12.83 -21.44 16.31
N TRP A 544 -11.93 -20.50 16.02
CA TRP A 544 -10.76 -20.74 15.16
C TRP A 544 -9.47 -20.20 15.77
N THR A 545 -8.38 -20.93 15.51
CA THR A 545 -7.01 -20.58 15.92
C THR A 545 -6.22 -20.07 14.72
N LEU A 546 -5.40 -19.04 14.89
CA LEU A 546 -4.51 -18.53 13.85
C LEU A 546 -3.24 -19.40 13.76
N PRO A 547 -2.97 -20.11 12.64
CA PRO A 547 -1.79 -20.94 12.52
C PRO A 547 -0.62 -20.16 11.95
N ILE A 548 0.43 -19.92 12.72
CA ILE A 548 1.69 -19.30 12.25
C ILE A 548 2.65 -20.39 11.79
N ARG A 549 2.98 -20.36 10.50
CA ARG A 549 3.82 -21.34 9.82
C ARG A 549 5.29 -20.96 9.79
N ASP A 550 5.58 -19.67 9.65
CA ASP A 550 6.93 -19.12 9.60
C ASP A 550 6.93 -17.66 10.09
N VAL A 551 8.11 -17.08 10.30
CA VAL A 551 8.32 -15.65 10.56
C VAL A 551 9.43 -15.15 9.63
N LEU A 552 9.08 -14.28 8.68
CA LEU A 552 10.06 -13.60 7.83
C LEU A 552 10.66 -12.38 8.54
N VAL A 553 11.86 -11.97 8.13
CA VAL A 553 12.56 -10.81 8.71
C VAL A 553 12.97 -9.86 7.62
N TYR A 554 12.57 -8.60 7.73
CA TYR A 554 13.09 -7.49 6.94
C TYR A 554 13.95 -6.62 7.86
N SER A 555 15.27 -6.78 7.76
CA SER A 555 16.23 -6.23 8.73
C SER A 555 16.39 -4.71 8.63
N GLY A 556 16.41 -4.17 7.41
CA GLY A 556 16.45 -2.74 7.15
C GLY A 556 15.11 -2.05 7.40
N ALA A 557 13.99 -2.70 7.06
CA ALA A 557 12.66 -2.18 7.41
C ALA A 557 12.36 -2.30 8.91
N LYS A 558 13.05 -3.22 9.60
CA LYS A 558 12.82 -3.67 10.98
C LYS A 558 11.45 -4.32 11.18
N PHE A 559 11.09 -5.27 10.32
CA PHE A 559 9.84 -6.02 10.43
C PHE A 559 10.08 -7.50 10.76
N LEU A 560 9.25 -8.03 11.65
CA LEU A 560 9.05 -9.46 11.84
C LEU A 560 7.68 -9.78 11.25
N CYS A 561 7.60 -10.70 10.30
CA CYS A 561 6.40 -10.97 9.53
C CYS A 561 5.88 -12.39 9.81
N PRO A 562 5.05 -12.61 10.85
CA PRO A 562 4.39 -13.89 11.11
C PRO A 562 3.45 -14.29 9.97
N MET A 563 3.70 -15.47 9.41
CA MET A 563 3.04 -15.99 8.21
C MET A 563 1.94 -16.99 8.58
N ALA A 564 0.69 -16.65 8.31
CA ALA A 564 -0.47 -17.52 8.54
C ALA A 564 -0.89 -18.36 7.32
N GLY A 565 -0.26 -18.13 6.17
CA GLY A 565 -0.51 -18.85 4.92
C GLY A 565 0.66 -18.73 3.96
N ASP A 566 0.54 -19.40 2.81
CA ASP A 566 1.59 -19.40 1.80
C ASP A 566 1.58 -18.07 1.03
N ILE A 567 2.76 -17.49 0.82
CA ILE A 567 2.91 -16.30 0.00
C ILE A 567 3.92 -16.54 -1.11
N SER A 568 3.48 -16.25 -2.34
CA SER A 568 4.38 -16.08 -3.46
C SER A 568 4.70 -14.61 -3.63
N LEU A 569 6.00 -14.29 -3.56
CA LEU A 569 6.51 -12.95 -3.87
C LEU A 569 6.61 -12.69 -5.38
N MET A 570 6.31 -13.69 -6.22
CA MET A 570 6.33 -13.58 -7.67
C MET A 570 5.01 -14.09 -8.24
N PRO A 571 4.07 -13.20 -8.58
CA PRO A 571 2.81 -13.59 -9.18
C PRO A 571 3.03 -14.32 -10.51
N GLY A 572 2.09 -15.22 -10.86
CA GLY A 572 2.10 -15.88 -12.16
C GLY A 572 1.39 -15.04 -13.21
N THR A 573 1.80 -15.20 -14.47
CA THR A 573 1.12 -14.64 -15.63
C THR A 573 -0.09 -15.50 -15.98
N ALA A 574 -1.25 -14.87 -16.18
CA ALA A 574 -2.48 -15.54 -16.56
C ALA A 574 -2.43 -16.08 -17.99
N SER A 575 -3.40 -16.94 -18.35
CA SER A 575 -3.53 -17.50 -19.70
C SER A 575 -3.97 -16.47 -20.74
N ASP A 576 -4.68 -15.42 -20.31
CA ASP A 576 -5.05 -14.27 -21.16
C ASP A 576 -4.59 -12.94 -20.51
N PRO A 577 -3.27 -12.64 -20.57
CA PRO A 577 -2.72 -11.47 -19.92
C PRO A 577 -3.01 -10.17 -20.70
N ALA A 578 -3.14 -9.07 -19.97
CA ALA A 578 -3.53 -7.75 -20.47
C ALA A 578 -2.56 -7.19 -21.51
N TYR A 579 -1.26 -7.48 -21.42
CA TYR A 579 -0.27 -7.01 -22.39
C TYR A 579 -0.60 -7.40 -23.85
N ARG A 580 -1.43 -8.43 -24.09
CA ARG A 580 -1.86 -8.84 -25.43
C ARG A 580 -2.71 -7.79 -26.15
N ARG A 581 -3.30 -6.86 -25.39
CA ARG A 581 -4.19 -5.81 -25.87
C ARG A 581 -3.54 -4.44 -25.82
N VAL A 582 -2.39 -4.31 -25.16
CA VAL A 582 -1.69 -3.03 -25.02
C VAL A 582 -0.94 -2.72 -26.31
N ASP A 583 -1.16 -1.51 -26.84
CA ASP A 583 -0.48 -1.02 -28.04
C ASP A 583 -0.28 0.51 -27.96
N VAL A 584 0.51 1.07 -28.87
CA VAL A 584 0.81 2.51 -28.92
C VAL A 584 0.51 3.05 -30.30
N ASP A 585 -0.26 4.13 -30.36
CA ASP A 585 -0.41 4.91 -31.58
C ASP A 585 0.92 5.63 -31.88
N VAL A 586 1.55 5.27 -33.01
CA VAL A 586 2.92 5.71 -33.35
C VAL A 586 3.01 7.15 -33.81
N GLU A 587 1.88 7.81 -34.10
CA GLU A 587 1.85 9.22 -34.50
C GLU A 587 1.65 10.13 -33.29
N THR A 588 0.79 9.73 -32.36
CA THR A 588 0.39 10.52 -31.20
C THR A 588 1.12 10.14 -29.90
N GLY A 589 1.62 8.90 -29.80
CA GLY A 589 2.17 8.33 -28.58
C GLY A 589 1.10 7.86 -27.57
N GLU A 590 -0.19 7.88 -27.93
CA GLU A 590 -1.27 7.43 -27.06
C GLU A 590 -1.24 5.91 -26.85
N VAL A 591 -1.44 5.47 -25.60
CA VAL A 591 -1.43 4.04 -25.23
C VAL A 591 -2.86 3.51 -25.22
N ASN A 592 -3.09 2.42 -25.96
CA ASN A 592 -4.36 1.73 -26.06
C ASN A 592 -4.35 0.40 -25.31
N GLY A 593 -5.53 -0.07 -24.89
CA GLY A 593 -5.74 -1.41 -24.31
C GLY A 593 -5.15 -1.66 -22.92
N LEU A 594 -4.75 -0.58 -22.22
CA LEU A 594 -4.27 -0.61 -20.84
C LEU A 594 -5.39 -0.77 -19.78
N PHE A 595 -6.64 -0.43 -20.15
CA PHE A 595 -7.80 -0.35 -19.25
C PHE A 595 -9.02 -1.08 -19.77
#